data_AF-A0A819H990-F1
#
_entry.id   AF-A0A819H990-F1
#
_cell.length_a   1.000
_cell.length_b   1.000
_cell.length_c   1.000
_cell.angle_alpha   90.00
_cell.angle_beta   90.00
_cell.angle_gamma   90.00
#
_symmetry.space_group_name_H-M   'P 1'
#
loop_
_entity.id
_entity.type
_entity.pdbx_description
1 polymer ?
#
loop_
_entity_poly.entity_id
_entity_poly.type
_entity_poly.pdbx_seq_one_letter_code
_entity_poly.pdbx_strand_id
1 'polypeptide(L)'
;NNIQKQQKLNKQRYDLHRQNIQYKIGQLILAKPAVRNNKMQEIFEGPYRVIDILGPVTYVIKLEHSNYIRQIHANIMKPIYEPQE
;
A
#
# COMPACT_ATOMS: atom_id res chain seq x y z
N ASN A 1 -19.73 -30.30 -6.19
CA ASN A 1 -18.80 -29.71 -5.19
C ASN A 1 -19.12 -28.25 -4.91
N ASN A 2 -19.83 -27.98 -3.81
CA ASN A 2 -20.23 -26.61 -3.42
C ASN A 2 -19.03 -25.69 -3.13
N ILE A 3 -17.96 -26.27 -2.56
CA ILE A 3 -16.72 -25.56 -2.20
C ILE A 3 -16.02 -24.95 -3.43
N GLN A 4 -15.87 -25.71 -4.52
CA GLN A 4 -15.21 -25.23 -5.75
C GLN A 4 -15.97 -24.07 -6.40
N LYS A 5 -17.31 -24.12 -6.38
CA LYS A 5 -18.15 -23.03 -6.89
C LYS A 5 -17.95 -21.75 -6.08
N GLN A 6 -17.91 -21.88 -4.75
CA GLN A 6 -17.70 -20.74 -3.86
C GLN A 6 -16.30 -20.12 -4.01
N GLN A 7 -15.27 -20.94 -4.16
CA GLN A 7 -13.89 -20.48 -4.41
C GLN A 7 -13.81 -19.66 -5.71
N LYS A 8 -14.47 -20.11 -6.78
CA LYS A 8 -14.50 -19.39 -8.07
C LYS A 8 -15.17 -18.02 -7.93
N LEU A 9 -16.32 -17.95 -7.27
CA LEU A 9 -17.04 -16.70 -7.04
C LEU A 9 -16.23 -15.72 -6.20
N ASN A 10 -15.57 -16.20 -5.15
CA ASN A 10 -14.71 -15.37 -4.30
C ASN A 10 -13.53 -14.79 -5.09
N LYS A 11 -12.88 -15.60 -5.94
CA LYS A 11 -11.79 -15.12 -6.81
C LYS A 11 -12.28 -14.06 -7.79
N GLN A 12 -13.41 -14.29 -8.47
CA GLN A 12 -13.97 -13.32 -9.41
C GLN A 12 -14.29 -11.98 -8.75
N ARG A 13 -14.89 -12.02 -7.55
CA ARG A 13 -15.19 -10.81 -6.78
C ARG A 13 -13.93 -10.09 -6.31
N TYR A 14 -12.89 -10.84 -5.93
CA TYR A 14 -11.60 -10.28 -5.55
C TYR A 14 -10.95 -9.56 -6.73
N ASP A 15 -10.89 -10.23 -7.88
CA ASP A 15 -10.28 -9.69 -9.10
C ASP A 15 -11.05 -8.45 -9.61
N LEU A 16 -12.39 -8.45 -9.53
CA LEU A 16 -13.24 -7.35 -9.98
C LEU A 16 -13.02 -6.06 -9.17
N HIS A 17 -12.84 -6.16 -7.85
CA HIS A 17 -12.70 -5.01 -6.96
C HIS A 17 -11.23 -4.65 -6.67
N ARG A 18 -10.28 -5.29 -7.35
CA ARG A 18 -8.87 -5.03 -7.15
C ARG A 18 -8.52 -3.66 -7.71
N GLN A 19 -8.27 -2.70 -6.82
CA GLN A 19 -7.74 -1.40 -7.22
C GLN A 19 -6.31 -1.57 -7.75
N ASN A 20 -6.08 -1.16 -8.99
CA ASN A 20 -4.79 -1.29 -9.67
C ASN A 20 -3.97 0.00 -9.48
N ILE A 21 -3.75 0.40 -8.22
CA ILE A 21 -2.98 1.60 -7.91
C ILE A 21 -1.50 1.30 -8.15
N GLN A 22 -0.88 2.07 -9.03
CA GLN A 22 0.55 2.05 -9.29
C GLN A 22 1.18 3.33 -8.74
N TYR A 23 2.34 3.19 -8.11
CA TYR A 23 3.10 4.31 -7.57
C TYR A 23 4.34 4.58 -8.41
N LYS A 24 4.74 5.84 -8.49
CA LYS A 24 5.94 6.27 -9.23
C LYS A 24 7.09 6.55 -8.26
N ILE A 25 8.33 6.35 -8.73
CA ILE A 25 9.52 6.81 -7.99
C ILE A 25 9.41 8.32 -7.77
N GLY A 26 9.76 8.77 -6.57
CA GLY A 26 9.63 10.16 -6.13
C GLY A 26 8.25 10.54 -5.56
N GLN A 27 7.22 9.70 -5.74
CA GLN A 27 5.88 9.99 -5.24
C GLN A 27 5.82 9.94 -3.71
N LEU A 28 5.12 10.92 -3.12
CA LEU A 28 4.82 10.94 -1.69
C LEU A 28 3.59 10.10 -1.36
N ILE A 29 3.74 9.27 -0.34
CA ILE A 29 2.75 8.30 0.11
C ILE A 29 2.76 8.21 1.64
N LEU A 30 1.65 7.77 2.21
CA LEU A 30 1.58 7.25 3.57
C LEU A 30 1.60 5.72 3.53
N ALA A 31 2.09 5.08 4.59
CA ALA A 31 2.13 3.63 4.70
C ALA A 31 1.63 3.17 6.07
N LYS A 32 1.01 1.99 6.16
CA LYS A 32 0.66 1.43 7.48
C LYS A 32 1.93 1.05 8.25
N PRO A 33 1.99 1.26 9.58
CA PRO A 33 3.13 0.84 10.38
C PRO A 33 3.29 -0.69 10.34
N ALA A 34 4.54 -1.16 10.41
CA ALA A 34 4.83 -2.60 10.45
C ALA A 34 4.26 -3.27 11.71
N VAL A 35 4.29 -2.54 12.83
CA VAL A 35 3.72 -2.98 14.12
C VAL A 35 2.83 -1.87 14.65
N ARG A 36 1.63 -2.24 15.09
CA ARG A 36 0.71 -1.32 15.76
C ARG A 36 0.85 -1.50 17.26
N ASN A 37 1.27 -0.44 17.95
CA ASN A 37 1.56 -0.47 19.38
C ASN A 37 0.29 -0.36 20.24
N ASN A 38 -0.75 0.32 19.75
CA ASN A 38 -2.04 0.40 20.45
C ASN A 38 -3.22 0.58 19.47
N LYS A 39 -4.45 0.35 19.95
CA LYS A 39 -5.69 0.43 19.14
C LYS A 39 -6.05 1.86 18.70
N MET A 40 -5.48 2.88 19.34
CA MET A 40 -5.75 4.30 19.09
C MET A 40 -4.72 4.94 18.14
N GLN A 41 -3.63 4.23 17.83
CA GLN A 41 -2.57 4.71 16.94
C GLN A 41 -3.13 4.91 15.52
N GLU A 42 -2.66 5.96 14.86
CA GLU A 42 -2.96 6.25 13.46
C GLU A 42 -2.70 5.03 12.57
N ILE A 43 -3.60 4.82 11.61
CA ILE A 43 -3.56 3.65 10.72
C ILE A 43 -2.44 3.80 9.69
N PHE A 44 -2.06 5.02 9.36
CA PHE A 44 -1.04 5.35 8.36
C PHE A 44 -0.04 6.34 8.95
N GLU A 45 1.22 6.18 8.59
CA GLU A 45 2.36 7.01 8.98
C GLU A 45 3.10 7.51 7.73
N GLY A 46 3.91 8.56 7.89
CA GLY A 46 4.68 9.19 6.81
C GLY A 46 4.81 10.70 7.03
N PRO A 47 5.21 11.47 6.01
CA PRO A 47 5.28 11.09 4.59
C PRO A 47 6.50 10.22 4.23
N TYR A 48 6.28 9.28 3.32
CA TYR A 48 7.31 8.46 2.70
C TYR A 48 7.42 8.81 1.22
N ARG A 49 8.63 8.68 0.68
CA ARG A 49 8.90 8.79 -0.75
C ARG A 49 9.22 7.42 -1.33
N VAL A 50 8.62 7.07 -2.47
CA VAL A 50 8.98 5.87 -3.22
C VAL A 50 10.37 6.08 -3.83
N ILE A 51 11.31 5.19 -3.54
CA ILE A 51 12.69 5.28 -4.05
C ILE A 51 13.02 4.16 -5.05
N ASP A 52 12.28 3.05 -5.03
CA ASP A 52 12.49 1.95 -5.97
C ASP A 52 11.21 1.11 -6.16
N ILE A 53 11.12 0.38 -7.27
CA ILE A 53 10.00 -0.50 -7.65
C ILE A 53 10.56 -1.89 -7.94
N LEU A 54 10.35 -2.82 -7.00
CA LEU A 54 10.85 -4.21 -7.11
C LEU A 54 9.91 -5.11 -7.91
N GLY A 55 8.65 -4.70 -8.08
CA GLY A 55 7.65 -5.46 -8.82
C GLY A 55 6.32 -4.73 -8.89
N PRO A 56 5.29 -5.35 -9.49
CA PRO A 56 4.01 -4.68 -9.78
C PRO A 56 3.27 -4.21 -8.51
N VAL A 57 3.54 -4.82 -7.36
CA VAL A 57 2.89 -4.51 -6.08
C VAL A 57 3.88 -4.28 -4.94
N THR A 58 5.19 -4.24 -5.23
CA THR A 58 6.24 -4.22 -4.21
C THR A 58 7.17 -3.05 -4.44
N TYR A 59 7.29 -2.19 -3.43
CA TYR A 59 7.96 -0.90 -3.53
C TYR A 59 8.95 -0.74 -2.38
N VAL A 60 10.03 0.00 -2.62
CA VAL A 60 10.93 0.47 -1.56
C VAL A 60 10.62 1.93 -1.29
N ILE A 61 10.41 2.24 -0.01
CA ILE A 61 10.05 3.59 0.46
C ILE A 61 11.07 4.09 1.47
N LYS A 62 11.28 5.41 1.49
CA LYS A 62 12.14 6.11 2.44
C LYS A 62 11.33 7.17 3.18
N LEU A 63 11.49 7.27 4.49
CA LEU A 63 10.85 8.33 5.28
C LEU A 63 11.50 9.68 4.91
N GLU A 64 10.70 10.72 4.65
CA GLU A 64 11.18 11.94 4.00
C GLU A 64 12.33 12.66 4.74
N HIS A 65 12.31 12.61 6.08
CA HIS A 65 13.30 13.26 6.94
C HIS A 65 14.20 12.28 7.71
N SER A 66 14.29 11.03 7.25
CA SER A 66 15.10 10.00 7.91
C SER A 66 15.74 9.04 6.92
N ASN A 67 16.79 8.34 7.33
CA ASN A 67 17.36 7.24 6.57
C ASN A 67 16.63 5.91 6.76
N TYR A 68 15.48 5.93 7.43
CA TYR A 68 14.61 4.77 7.54
C TYR A 68 14.04 4.39 6.16
N ILE A 69 14.43 3.20 5.70
CA ILE A 69 14.01 2.60 4.44
C ILE A 69 13.33 1.28 4.75
N ARG A 70 12.24 0.98 4.04
CA ARG A 70 11.64 -0.36 4.08
C ARG A 70 10.98 -0.73 2.75
N GLN A 71 10.89 -2.03 2.53
CA GLN A 71 10.14 -2.63 1.44
C GLN A 71 8.69 -2.91 1.89
N ILE A 72 7.71 -2.55 1.08
CA ILE A 72 6.29 -2.74 1.39
C ILE A 72 5.45 -3.14 0.17
N HIS A 73 4.26 -3.66 0.46
CA HIS A 73 3.25 -4.00 -0.55
C HIS A 73 2.28 -2.84 -0.81
N ALA A 74 1.82 -2.67 -2.06
CA ALA A 74 0.93 -1.58 -2.50
C ALA A 74 -0.34 -1.43 -1.64
N ASN A 75 -0.94 -2.55 -1.19
CA ASN A 75 -2.17 -2.54 -0.36
C ASN A 75 -2.02 -1.85 1.01
N ILE A 76 -0.79 -1.64 1.49
CA ILE A 76 -0.55 -0.91 2.74
C ILE A 76 -0.05 0.51 2.49
N MET A 77 -0.06 0.96 1.23
CA MET A 77 0.28 2.31 0.80
C MET A 77 -0.99 3.13 0.54
N LYS A 78 -0.90 4.43 0.73
CA LYS A 78 -1.94 5.39 0.35
C LYS A 78 -1.27 6.62 -0.26
N PRO A 79 -1.65 7.07 -1.46
CA PRO A 79 -1.10 8.30 -2.02
C PRO A 79 -1.50 9.50 -1.17
N ILE A 80 -0.58 10.45 -1.02
CA ILE A 80 -0.91 11.78 -0.51
C ILE A 80 -1.45 12.57 -1.70
N TYR A 81 -2.73 12.94 -1.66
CA TYR A 81 -3.31 13.87 -2.62
C TYR A 81 -3.18 15.27 -2.03
N GLU A 82 -2.43 16.15 -2.67
CA GLU A 82 -2.60 17.58 -2.45
C GLU A 82 -3.94 17.97 -3.07
N PRO A 83 -4.82 18.71 -2.36
CA PRO A 83 -5.99 19.31 -2.98
C PRO A 83 -5.48 20.24 -4.09
N GLN A 84 -5.91 20.01 -5.34
CA GLN A 84 -5.71 21.00 -6.39
C GLN A 84 -6.68 22.14 -6.10
N GLU A 85 -6.14 23.31 -5.75
CA GLU A 85 -6.88 24.58 -5.62
C GLU A 85 -7.48 25.03 -6.96
#